data_AF-A8ST39-F1
#
_entry.id   AF-A8ST39-F1
#
_cell.length_a   1.000
_cell.length_b   1.000
_cell.length_c   1.000
_cell.angle_alpha   90.00
_cell.angle_beta   90.00
_cell.angle_gamma   90.00
#
_symmetry.space_group_name_H-M   'P 1'
#
loop_
_entity.id
_entity.type
_entity.pdbx_description
1 polymer ?
#
loop_
_entity_poly.entity_id
_entity_poly.type
_entity_poly.pdbx_seq_one_letter_code
_entity_poly.pdbx_strand_id
1 'polypeptide(L)'
;DSSIVIGKDKCLTTTPPLWPYTANYRVFNTINHKNDCPGQCYDGVWEVPVRRFCDNYSEGHDFLDEWVAAENEEMLYYTIVNNFWLHYSTNR
;
A
#
# COMPACT_ATOMS: atom_id res chain seq x y z
N ASP A 1 -0.48 -22.19 -17.32
CA ASP A 1 -1.87 -21.76 -17.47
C ASP A 1 -2.53 -21.83 -16.10
N SER A 2 -2.42 -20.75 -15.32
CA SER A 2 -3.04 -20.57 -14.00
C SER A 2 -2.97 -19.08 -13.64
N SER A 3 -3.75 -18.27 -14.36
CA SER A 3 -4.08 -16.92 -13.92
C SER A 3 -4.84 -17.05 -12.60
N ILE A 4 -4.17 -16.70 -11.49
CA ILE A 4 -4.84 -16.58 -10.20
C ILE A 4 -5.91 -15.51 -10.33
N VAL A 5 -7.13 -15.93 -10.04
CA VAL A 5 -8.35 -15.15 -9.99
C VAL A 5 -8.13 -13.95 -9.07
N ILE A 6 -8.12 -12.74 -9.63
CA ILE A 6 -8.18 -11.50 -8.83
C ILE A 6 -9.62 -11.37 -8.33
N GLY A 7 -9.93 -12.15 -7.30
CA GLY A 7 -11.15 -12.02 -6.52
C GLY A 7 -11.08 -10.73 -5.71
N LYS A 8 -12.01 -9.82 -5.96
CA LYS A 8 -12.76 -8.94 -5.04
C LYS A 8 -12.17 -8.41 -3.70
N ASP A 9 -10.88 -8.44 -3.45
CA ASP A 9 -10.26 -7.92 -2.21
C ASP A 9 -9.24 -6.81 -2.54
N LYS A 10 -9.75 -5.63 -2.91
CA LYS A 10 -8.96 -4.47 -3.40
C LYS A 10 -7.89 -3.96 -2.40
N CYS A 11 -7.99 -4.28 -1.11
CA CYS A 11 -7.04 -3.85 -0.07
C CYS A 11 -5.83 -4.79 0.13
N LEU A 12 -5.76 -5.93 -0.57
CA LEU A 12 -4.71 -6.95 -0.39
C LEU A 12 -3.49 -6.80 -1.32
N THR A 13 -3.41 -5.73 -2.12
CA THR A 13 -2.45 -5.68 -3.24
C THR A 13 -0.96 -5.69 -2.84
N THR A 14 -0.63 -5.45 -1.56
CA THR A 14 0.75 -5.52 -1.02
C THR A 14 0.78 -6.08 0.41
N THR A 15 0.20 -7.25 0.63
CA THR A 15 0.38 -8.01 1.89
C THR A 15 1.44 -9.10 1.67
N PRO A 16 2.54 -9.13 2.44
CA PRO A 16 2.90 -8.20 3.52
C PRO A 16 3.41 -6.83 3.00
N PRO A 17 3.34 -5.76 3.82
CA PRO A 17 3.84 -4.42 3.47
C PRO A 17 5.24 -4.40 2.88
N LEU A 18 5.52 -3.47 1.97
CA LEU A 18 6.88 -3.30 1.44
C LEU A 18 7.76 -2.56 2.45
N TRP A 19 8.95 -3.09 2.70
CA TRP A 19 10.01 -2.40 3.43
C TRP A 19 10.72 -1.39 2.51
N PRO A 20 11.35 -0.34 3.07
CA PRO A 20 12.22 0.54 2.31
C PRO A 20 13.30 -0.24 1.55
N TYR A 21 13.59 0.21 0.33
CA TYR A 21 14.58 -0.44 -0.54
C TYR A 21 15.38 0.59 -1.32
N THR A 22 16.55 0.18 -1.78
CA THR A 22 17.40 1.00 -2.63
C THR A 22 16.99 0.91 -4.09
N ALA A 23 17.05 2.02 -4.82
CA ALA A 23 16.73 2.07 -6.25
C ALA A 23 17.88 1.60 -7.18
N ASN A 24 18.89 0.89 -6.64
CA ASN A 24 19.98 0.30 -7.42
C ASN A 24 19.52 -0.78 -8.41
N TYR A 25 18.31 -1.32 -8.24
CA TYR A 25 17.75 -2.38 -9.08
C TYR A 25 16.34 -2.05 -9.53
N ARG A 26 15.95 -2.63 -10.67
CA ARG A 26 14.59 -2.48 -11.21
C ARG A 26 13.55 -3.06 -10.25
N VAL A 27 12.57 -2.25 -9.88
CA VAL A 27 11.43 -2.65 -9.05
C VAL A 27 10.38 -3.34 -9.92
N PHE A 28 9.97 -4.55 -9.53
CA PHE A 28 8.98 -5.34 -10.29
C PHE A 28 7.56 -5.30 -9.70
N ASN A 29 7.38 -4.70 -8.51
CA ASN A 29 6.23 -5.02 -7.65
C ASN A 29 5.26 -3.84 -7.36
N THR A 30 5.47 -2.66 -7.92
CA THR A 30 4.65 -1.46 -7.61
C THR A 30 3.62 -1.18 -8.70
N ILE A 31 2.55 -1.96 -8.74
CA ILE A 31 1.46 -1.87 -9.73
C ILE A 31 0.36 -0.94 -9.22
N ASN A 32 0.62 0.36 -9.16
CA ASN A 32 -0.45 1.32 -8.85
C ASN A 32 -0.41 2.61 -9.69
N HIS A 33 0.76 3.04 -10.18
CA HIS A 33 0.87 4.17 -11.13
C HIS A 33 1.79 3.78 -12.30
N LYS A 34 1.26 3.01 -13.24
CA LYS A 34 2.01 2.39 -14.34
C LYS A 34 2.69 3.36 -15.32
N ASN A 35 2.43 4.67 -15.26
CA ASN A 35 2.83 5.58 -16.33
C ASN A 35 4.05 6.47 -16.03
N ASP A 36 4.38 6.75 -14.75
CA ASP A 36 5.49 7.68 -14.40
C ASP A 36 6.54 7.09 -13.44
N CYS A 37 6.50 5.78 -13.17
CA CYS A 37 7.50 5.16 -12.30
C CYS A 37 8.87 5.06 -13.02
N PRO A 38 9.98 5.38 -12.32
CA PRO A 38 11.32 5.26 -12.88
C PRO A 38 11.61 3.84 -13.39
N GLY A 39 11.95 3.72 -14.67
CA GLY A 39 12.38 2.45 -15.28
C GLY A 39 13.89 2.16 -15.18
N GLN A 40 14.67 3.14 -14.69
CA GLN A 40 16.13 3.09 -14.55
C GLN A 40 16.54 2.83 -13.10
N CYS A 41 17.77 2.37 -12.90
CA CYS A 41 18.38 2.26 -11.59
C CYS A 41 19.01 3.60 -11.18
N TYR A 42 18.83 3.98 -9.92
CA TYR A 42 19.39 5.20 -9.32
C TYR A 42 20.21 4.83 -8.09
N ASP A 43 21.54 4.83 -8.24
CA ASP A 43 22.45 4.48 -7.16
C ASP A 43 22.45 5.55 -6.05
N GLY A 44 22.39 5.10 -4.80
CA GLY A 44 22.37 5.98 -3.62
C GLY A 44 20.99 6.55 -3.29
N VAL A 45 19.96 6.26 -4.08
CA VAL A 45 18.57 6.67 -3.80
C VAL A 45 17.84 5.55 -3.04
N TRP A 46 17.11 5.97 -2.01
CA TRP A 46 16.21 5.11 -1.25
C TRP A 46 14.77 5.44 -1.58
N GLU A 47 13.97 4.40 -1.79
CA GLU A 47 12.53 4.49 -1.86
C GLU A 47 11.96 4.05 -0.50
N VAL A 48 11.05 4.87 0.04
CA VAL A 48 10.28 4.57 1.24
C VAL A 48 8.81 4.44 0.80
N PRO A 49 8.33 3.23 0.48
CA PRO A 49 7.02 3.05 -0.13
C PRO A 49 5.90 3.54 0.79
N VAL A 50 4.99 4.34 0.25
CA VAL A 50 3.74 4.69 0.93
C VAL A 50 2.75 3.53 0.70
N ARG A 51 2.29 2.91 1.78
CA ARG A 51 1.25 1.89 1.73
C ARG A 51 -0.10 2.54 1.93
N ARG A 52 -1.05 2.23 1.05
CA ARG A 52 -2.43 2.70 1.22
C ARG A 52 -3.06 2.19 2.50
N PHE A 53 -3.76 3.10 3.15
CA PHE A 53 -4.71 2.77 4.20
C PHE A 53 -5.85 1.95 3.61
N CYS A 54 -6.10 0.80 4.22
CA CYS A 54 -7.25 -0.03 3.91
C CYS A 54 -8.39 0.38 4.82
N ASP A 55 -9.53 0.80 4.27
CA ASP A 55 -10.75 1.02 5.02
C ASP A 55 -11.79 -0.08 4.72
N ASN A 56 -12.98 0.02 5.30
CA ASN A 56 -14.09 -0.89 5.01
C ASN A 56 -14.69 -0.66 3.62
N TYR A 57 -14.31 0.43 2.94
CA TYR A 57 -14.70 0.72 1.59
C TYR A 57 -13.67 0.12 0.63
N SER A 58 -14.08 -0.23 -0.56
CA SER A 58 -13.22 -1.00 -1.47
C SER A 58 -12.03 -0.20 -2.03
N GLU A 59 -11.81 1.04 -1.62
CA GLU A 59 -10.82 1.95 -2.20
C GLU A 59 -9.94 2.50 -1.08
N GLY A 60 -8.74 1.93 -0.93
CA GLY A 60 -7.76 2.46 0.00
C GLY A 60 -7.20 3.82 -0.45
N HIS A 61 -6.72 4.61 0.50
CA HIS A 61 -6.18 5.97 0.29
C HIS A 61 -4.69 6.04 0.64
N ASP A 62 -3.92 6.88 -0.06
CA ASP A 62 -2.47 7.02 0.20
C ASP A 62 -2.23 7.86 1.46
N PHE A 63 -3.07 8.88 1.68
CA PHE A 63 -2.99 9.78 2.84
C PHE A 63 -4.30 9.84 3.63
N LEU A 64 -4.20 10.08 4.94
CA LEU A 64 -5.37 10.10 5.84
C LEU A 64 -6.29 11.32 5.62
N ASP A 65 -5.77 12.41 5.06
CA ASP A 65 -6.49 13.64 4.76
C ASP A 65 -7.26 13.59 3.42
N GLU A 66 -6.96 12.62 2.55
CA GLU A 66 -7.73 12.34 1.33
C GLU A 66 -9.06 11.63 1.61
N TRP A 67 -9.26 11.15 2.84
CA TRP A 67 -10.40 10.32 3.20
C TRP A 67 -11.52 11.13 3.86
N VAL A 68 -12.65 11.21 3.18
CA VAL A 68 -13.86 11.89 3.66
C VAL A 68 -14.47 11.20 4.88
N ALA A 69 -14.24 9.89 5.09
CA ALA A 69 -14.83 9.16 6.22
C ALA A 69 -14.12 9.38 7.59
N ALA A 70 -13.18 10.33 7.66
CA ALA A 70 -12.74 10.93 8.92
C ALA A 70 -13.85 11.77 9.63
N GLU A 71 -15.05 11.85 9.07
CA GLU A 71 -16.22 12.49 9.68
C GLU A 71 -16.75 11.80 10.97
N ASN A 72 -16.33 10.55 11.24
CA ASN A 72 -16.68 9.81 12.45
C ASN A 72 -15.42 9.33 13.20
N GLU A 73 -15.29 9.74 14.47
CA GLU A 73 -14.19 9.37 15.38
C GLU A 73 -13.98 7.84 15.47
N GLU A 74 -15.05 7.07 15.57
CA GLU A 74 -14.99 5.62 15.71
C GLU A 74 -14.42 4.97 14.44
N MET A 75 -14.81 5.45 13.27
CA MET A 75 -14.31 4.96 11.99
C MET A 75 -12.83 5.30 11.79
N LEU A 76 -12.41 6.51 12.18
CA LEU A 76 -11.00 6.90 12.16
C LEU A 76 -10.16 5.99 13.08
N TYR A 77 -10.63 5.76 14.31
CA TYR A 77 -9.97 4.88 15.25
C TYR A 77 -9.78 3.47 14.69
N TYR A 78 -10.84 2.85 14.17
CA TYR A 78 -10.73 1.49 13.61
C TYR A 78 -9.83 1.45 12.38
N THR A 79 -9.88 2.44 11.49
CA THR A 79 -9.01 2.48 10.31
C THR A 79 -7.54 2.53 10.73
N ILE A 80 -7.18 3.39 11.69
CA ILE A 80 -5.79 3.48 12.18
C ILE A 80 -5.36 2.15 12.82
N VAL A 81 -6.17 1.59 13.72
CA VAL A 81 -5.84 0.37 14.44
C VAL A 81 -5.75 -0.84 13.50
N ASN A 82 -6.67 -0.99 12.54
CA ASN A 82 -6.64 -2.08 11.58
C ASN A 82 -5.41 -2.02 10.69
N ASN A 83 -5.05 -0.82 10.21
CA ASN A 83 -3.84 -0.66 9.41
C ASN A 83 -2.57 -0.93 10.22
N PHE A 84 -2.52 -0.50 11.48
CA PHE A 84 -1.43 -0.88 12.40
C PHE A 84 -1.28 -2.41 12.50
N TRP A 85 -2.38 -3.13 12.72
CA TRP A 85 -2.34 -4.59 12.83
C TRP A 85 -1.91 -5.27 11.53
N LEU A 86 -2.31 -4.75 10.36
CA LEU A 86 -1.85 -5.28 9.07
C LEU A 86 -0.31 -5.27 8.94
N HIS A 87 0.35 -4.23 9.45
CA HIS A 87 1.80 -4.18 9.53
C HIS A 87 2.32 -5.14 10.61
N TYR A 88 1.88 -4.93 11.85
CA TYR A 88 2.42 -5.59 13.03
C TYR A 88 2.28 -7.12 12.99
N SER A 89 1.17 -7.63 12.43
CA SER A 89 0.88 -9.07 12.37
C SER A 89 1.49 -9.79 11.17
N THR A 90 2.15 -9.07 10.25
CA THR A 90 2.72 -9.67 9.03
C THR A 90 4.24 -9.63 9.06
N ASN A 91 4.87 -8.63 8.46
CA ASN A 91 6.32 -8.47 8.42
C ASN A 91 6.84 -7.32 9.27
N ARG A 92 6.02 -6.86 10.24
CA ARG A 92 6.21 -5.80 11.22
C ARG A 92 5.86 -4.39 10.75
#